data_AF-A0A7S0A6G4-F1
#
_entry.id   AF-A0A7S0A6G4-F1
#
_cell.length_a   1.000
_cell.length_b   1.000
_cell.length_c   1.000
_cell.angle_alpha   90.00
_cell.angle_beta   90.00
_cell.angle_gamma   90.00
#
_symmetry.space_group_name_H-M   'P 1'
#
loop_
_entity.id
_entity.type
_entity.pdbx_description
1 polymer ?
#
loop_
_entity_poly.entity_id
_entity_poly.type
_entity_poly.pdbx_seq_one_letter_code
_entity_poly.pdbx_strand_id
1 'polypeptide(L)'
;SGCSVTSGNARGVVVATGMRTRVGSIAALLAGTTKVGRCGGLLPDTTSNMTPLQASLQRLGMLIGVLAILVCIVVFLVGLLLGTENPNEPSMAGWMYMVLVAITLTVAAIPEGIPLCVTISLSSGCSTMVSQNVLVRRIAAVETLGSASVICSDKTGTLTEGKMRAVKMWTAGTNYEISGTGFDPMSGSILRTEG
;
A
#
# COMPACT_ATOMS: atom_id res chain seq x y z
N SER A 1 26.32 2.68 11.70
CA SER A 1 26.20 2.29 13.12
C SER A 1 24.89 2.85 13.64
N GLY A 2 24.16 2.11 14.47
CA GLY A 2 22.87 2.56 15.03
C GLY A 2 22.74 2.29 16.53
N CYS A 3 23.83 1.88 17.19
CA CYS A 3 23.86 1.58 18.61
C CYS A 3 24.76 2.61 19.31
N SER A 4 24.39 2.98 20.53
CA SER A 4 25.19 3.79 21.45
C SER A 4 25.67 2.94 22.63
N VAL A 5 26.75 3.37 23.28
CA VAL A 5 27.23 2.76 24.52
C VAL A 5 26.49 3.41 25.69
N THR A 6 25.87 2.61 26.54
CA THR A 6 25.09 3.10 27.70
C THR A 6 25.96 3.31 28.94
N SER A 7 26.99 2.47 29.15
CA SER A 7 27.94 2.64 30.26
C SER A 7 29.29 1.98 29.97
N GLY A 8 30.34 2.48 30.64
CA GLY A 8 31.71 1.98 30.52
C GLY A 8 32.50 2.55 29.34
N ASN A 9 33.73 2.06 29.16
CA ASN A 9 34.62 2.43 28.07
C ASN A 9 35.02 1.19 27.27
N ALA A 10 35.05 1.31 25.95
CA ALA A 10 35.49 0.25 25.05
C ALA A 10 36.40 0.81 23.95
N ARG A 11 37.33 -0.01 23.47
CA ARG A 11 38.12 0.26 22.26
C ARG A 11 37.85 -0.85 21.25
N GLY A 12 37.80 -0.48 19.98
CA GLY A 12 37.55 -1.43 18.90
C GLY A 12 38.12 -0.93 17.58
N VAL A 13 38.34 -1.87 16.66
CA VAL A 13 38.82 -1.58 15.30
C VAL A 13 37.63 -1.42 14.36
N VAL A 14 37.68 -0.40 13.50
CA VAL A 14 36.65 -0.18 12.49
C VAL A 14 36.80 -1.22 11.38
N VAL A 15 35.85 -2.16 11.31
CA VAL A 15 35.83 -3.23 10.29
C VAL A 15 35.00 -2.88 9.05
N ALA A 16 34.07 -1.93 9.16
CA ALA A 16 33.21 -1.52 8.06
C ALA A 16 32.72 -0.07 8.24
N THR A 17 32.52 0.63 7.12
CA THR A 17 32.02 2.02 7.06
C THR A 17 30.91 2.18 6.03
N GLY A 18 30.03 3.18 6.24
CA GLY A 18 28.93 3.50 5.32
C GLY A 18 27.95 2.33 5.09
N MET A 19 27.59 2.11 3.82
CA MET A 19 26.64 1.07 3.39
C MET A 19 27.15 -0.36 3.59
N ARG A 20 28.44 -0.55 3.84
CA ARG A 20 29.03 -1.86 4.19
C ARG A 20 28.81 -2.26 5.64
N THR A 21 28.29 -1.37 6.49
CA THR A 21 27.90 -1.69 7.87
C THR A 21 26.59 -2.47 7.92
N ARG A 22 26.27 -3.18 9.02
CA ARG A 22 24.99 -3.91 9.15
C ARG A 22 23.77 -3.01 8.98
N VAL A 23 23.76 -1.84 9.63
CA VAL A 23 22.68 -0.84 9.47
C VAL A 23 22.63 -0.34 8.01
N GLY A 24 23.80 -0.13 7.39
CA GLY A 24 23.90 0.23 5.97
C GLY A 24 23.31 -0.84 5.04
N SER A 25 23.60 -2.12 5.29
CA SER A 25 23.02 -3.22 4.51
C SER A 25 21.50 -3.30 4.64
N ILE A 26 20.96 -3.08 5.85
CA ILE A 26 19.50 -3.03 6.07
C ILE A 26 18.89 -1.83 5.33
N ALA A 27 19.53 -0.66 5.37
CA ALA A 27 19.08 0.51 4.63
C ALA A 27 19.11 0.29 3.10
N ALA A 28 20.12 -0.41 2.57
CA ALA A 28 20.20 -0.76 1.14
C ALA A 28 19.06 -1.68 0.71
N LEU A 29 18.71 -2.65 1.57
CA LEU A 29 17.59 -3.57 1.38
C LEU A 29 16.25 -2.81 1.39
N LEU A 30 16.05 -1.90 2.34
CA LEU A 30 14.83 -1.07 2.42
C LEU A 30 14.68 -0.12 1.23
N ALA A 31 15.78 0.44 0.74
CA ALA A 31 15.79 1.36 -0.39
C ALA A 31 15.57 0.67 -1.75
N GLY A 32 15.49 -0.67 -1.81
CA GLY A 32 15.35 -1.41 -3.08
C GLY A 32 16.58 -1.29 -4.01
N THR A 33 17.68 -0.72 -3.51
CA THR A 33 18.89 -0.44 -4.32
C THR A 33 19.78 -1.66 -4.54
N THR A 34 19.50 -2.76 -3.83
CA THR A 34 20.26 -4.00 -3.93
C THR A 34 19.42 -5.09 -4.58
N LYS A 35 19.58 -5.26 -5.90
CA LYS A 35 19.34 -6.55 -6.56
C LYS A 35 20.40 -7.54 -6.03
N VAL A 36 20.23 -8.05 -4.82
CA VAL A 36 21.07 -9.16 -4.34
C VAL A 36 20.66 -10.38 -5.15
N GLY A 37 21.40 -10.64 -6.22
CA GLY A 37 21.32 -11.87 -6.97
C GLY A 37 21.75 -13.07 -6.13
N ARG A 38 21.15 -14.21 -6.49
CA ARG A 38 21.26 -15.58 -5.94
C ARG A 38 20.47 -15.80 -4.64
N CYS A 39 19.39 -16.58 -4.82
CA CYS A 39 18.28 -16.84 -3.90
C CYS A 39 17.30 -15.65 -3.82
N GLY A 40 16.08 -15.86 -4.33
CA GLY A 40 15.07 -14.82 -4.59
C GLY A 40 15.00 -13.73 -3.53
N GLY A 41 15.01 -12.47 -4.00
CA GLY A 41 15.03 -11.28 -3.17
C GLY A 41 14.08 -11.40 -1.98
N LEU A 42 14.65 -11.30 -0.77
CA LEU A 42 13.94 -11.53 0.50
C LEU A 42 12.87 -10.45 0.79
N LEU A 43 12.84 -9.38 0.01
CA LEU A 43 11.90 -8.28 0.13
C LEU A 43 11.32 -7.99 -1.27
N PRO A 44 9.99 -7.91 -1.42
CA PRO A 44 9.41 -7.44 -2.67
C PRO A 44 9.91 -6.02 -2.95
N ASP A 45 10.19 -5.72 -4.23
CA ASP A 45 10.57 -4.39 -4.70
C ASP A 45 9.64 -3.34 -4.06
N THR A 46 10.20 -2.43 -3.27
CA THR A 46 9.46 -1.37 -2.56
C THR A 46 8.97 -0.27 -3.52
N THR A 47 9.32 -0.39 -4.81
CA THR A 47 8.82 0.44 -5.91
C THR A 47 7.47 -0.07 -6.40
N SER A 48 6.41 0.41 -5.72
CA SER A 48 5.02 0.41 -6.19
C SER A 48 4.51 -0.91 -6.80
N ASN A 49 4.30 -1.92 -5.96
CA ASN A 49 3.25 -2.87 -6.28
C ASN A 49 1.91 -2.13 -6.29
N MET A 50 1.19 -2.20 -7.41
CA MET A 50 -0.16 -1.67 -7.54
C MET A 50 -1.05 -2.22 -6.43
N THR A 51 -1.95 -1.40 -5.91
CA THR A 51 -2.93 -1.91 -4.94
C THR A 51 -3.93 -2.87 -5.60
N PRO A 52 -4.57 -3.78 -4.84
CA PRO A 52 -5.55 -4.74 -5.39
C PRO A 52 -6.66 -4.11 -6.27
N LEU A 53 -7.17 -2.95 -5.89
CA LEU A 53 -8.16 -2.15 -6.61
C LEU A 53 -7.53 -1.53 -7.85
N GLN A 54 -6.34 -0.95 -7.77
CA GLN A 54 -5.63 -0.44 -8.96
C GLN A 54 -5.41 -1.57 -9.99
N ALA A 55 -5.03 -2.77 -9.54
CA ALA A 55 -4.87 -3.91 -10.41
C ALA A 55 -6.20 -4.36 -11.05
N SER A 56 -7.29 -4.33 -10.27
CA SER A 56 -8.63 -4.65 -10.75
C SER A 56 -9.14 -3.61 -11.77
N LEU A 57 -8.93 -2.32 -11.50
CA LEU A 57 -9.28 -1.22 -12.39
C LEU A 57 -8.49 -1.28 -13.70
N GLN A 58 -7.21 -1.65 -13.65
CA GLN A 58 -6.42 -1.82 -14.86
C GLN A 58 -6.90 -2.99 -15.71
N ARG A 59 -7.32 -4.11 -15.10
CA ARG A 59 -7.93 -5.23 -15.82
C ARG A 59 -9.25 -4.82 -16.46
N LEU A 60 -10.10 -4.10 -15.74
CA LEU A 60 -11.37 -3.58 -16.27
C LEU A 60 -11.13 -2.60 -17.42
N GLY A 61 -10.19 -1.66 -17.25
CA GLY A 61 -9.80 -0.71 -18.28
C GLY A 61 -9.27 -1.38 -19.55
N MET A 62 -8.43 -2.41 -19.41
CA MET A 62 -7.97 -3.20 -20.55
C MET A 62 -9.11 -3.96 -21.23
N LEU A 63 -10.03 -4.55 -20.46
CA LEU A 63 -11.18 -5.27 -21.02
C LEU A 63 -12.09 -4.33 -21.82
N ILE A 64 -12.45 -3.18 -21.24
CA ILE A 64 -13.28 -2.16 -21.91
C ILE A 64 -12.54 -1.62 -23.14
N GLY A 65 -11.25 -1.33 -23.04
CA GLY A 65 -10.43 -0.83 -24.15
C GLY A 65 -10.35 -1.80 -25.32
N VAL A 66 -10.12 -3.09 -25.05
CA VAL A 66 -10.09 -4.13 -26.09
C VAL A 66 -11.47 -4.28 -26.75
N LEU A 67 -12.55 -4.27 -25.96
CA LEU A 67 -13.92 -4.32 -26.48
C LEU A 67 -14.23 -3.11 -27.38
N ALA A 68 -13.85 -1.90 -26.95
CA ALA A 68 -14.07 -0.66 -27.69
C ALA A 68 -13.34 -0.67 -29.03
N ILE A 69 -12.08 -1.09 -29.06
CA ILE A 69 -11.28 -1.21 -30.30
C ILE A 69 -11.92 -2.23 -31.24
N LEU A 70 -12.37 -3.39 -30.73
CA LEU A 70 -13.02 -4.42 -31.53
C LEU A 70 -14.30 -3.88 -32.18
N VAL A 71 -15.15 -3.19 -31.42
CA VAL A 71 -16.37 -2.55 -31.95
C VAL A 71 -16.02 -1.49 -32.99
N CYS A 72 -14.99 -0.67 -32.76
CA CYS A 72 -14.56 0.35 -33.74
C CYS A 72 -14.10 -0.26 -35.06
N ILE A 73 -13.34 -1.35 -35.03
CA ILE A 73 -12.92 -2.07 -36.24
C ILE A 73 -14.15 -2.64 -36.98
N VAL A 74 -15.09 -3.23 -36.26
CA VAL A 74 -16.32 -3.78 -36.84
C VAL A 74 -17.14 -2.68 -37.50
N VAL A 75 -17.40 -1.57 -36.80
CA VAL A 75 -18.15 -0.42 -37.33
C VAL A 75 -17.45 0.19 -38.54
N PHE A 76 -16.13 0.34 -38.50
CA PHE A 76 -15.34 0.86 -39.61
C PHE A 76 -15.42 -0.02 -40.85
N LEU A 77 -15.25 -1.34 -40.71
CA LEU A 77 -15.36 -2.30 -41.82
C LEU A 77 -16.78 -2.34 -42.39
N VAL A 78 -17.79 -2.35 -41.53
CA VAL A 78 -19.19 -2.34 -41.95
C VAL A 78 -19.51 -1.06 -42.74
N GLY A 79 -19.14 0.13 -42.25
CA GLY A 79 -19.43 1.37 -43.00
C GLY A 79 -18.60 1.52 -44.28
N LEU A 80 -17.39 0.96 -44.35
CA LEU A 80 -16.66 0.85 -45.63
C LEU A 80 -17.38 -0.06 -46.62
N LEU A 81 -17.91 -1.21 -46.17
CA LEU A 81 -18.65 -2.14 -47.01
C LEU A 81 -20.01 -1.58 -47.47
N LEU A 82 -20.70 -0.83 -46.61
CA LEU A 82 -21.96 -0.16 -46.97
C LEU A 82 -21.76 1.09 -47.83
N GLY A 83 -20.52 1.58 -48.00
CA GLY A 83 -20.24 2.79 -48.76
C GLY A 83 -20.91 4.03 -48.16
N THR A 84 -20.95 4.13 -46.83
CA THR A 84 -21.64 5.24 -46.15
C THR A 84 -20.95 6.57 -46.42
N GLU A 85 -21.55 7.38 -47.29
CA GLU A 85 -21.16 8.76 -47.57
C GLU A 85 -21.86 9.71 -46.58
N ASN A 86 -21.18 10.82 -46.26
CA ASN A 86 -21.64 11.77 -45.25
C ASN A 86 -22.90 12.51 -45.74
N PRO A 87 -24.04 12.48 -45.00
CA PRO A 87 -25.30 13.12 -45.44
C PRO A 87 -25.21 14.64 -45.60
N ASN A 88 -24.24 15.29 -44.95
CA ASN A 88 -24.15 16.76 -44.85
C ASN A 88 -23.08 17.39 -45.77
N GLU A 89 -22.08 16.62 -46.23
CA GLU A 89 -21.07 17.09 -47.21
C GLU A 89 -20.59 15.94 -48.13
N PRO A 90 -21.03 15.89 -49.39
CA PRO A 90 -20.68 14.82 -50.35
C PRO A 90 -19.25 14.93 -50.93
N SER A 91 -18.47 15.94 -50.57
CA SER A 91 -17.09 16.16 -51.04
C SER A 91 -16.02 15.44 -50.19
N MET A 92 -16.38 14.90 -49.02
CA MET A 92 -15.46 14.23 -48.12
C MET A 92 -15.37 12.73 -48.46
N ALA A 93 -14.17 12.19 -48.58
CA ALA A 93 -13.99 10.76 -48.86
C ALA A 93 -14.57 9.90 -47.71
N GLY A 94 -15.45 8.93 -48.03
CA GLY A 94 -16.20 8.15 -47.03
C GLY A 94 -15.33 7.45 -45.97
N TRP A 95 -14.08 7.11 -46.29
CA TRP A 95 -13.12 6.57 -45.33
C TRP A 95 -12.75 7.57 -44.22
N MET A 96 -12.64 8.87 -44.52
CA MET A 96 -12.35 9.90 -43.51
C MET A 96 -13.52 10.06 -42.54
N TYR A 97 -14.75 10.02 -43.05
CA TYR A 97 -15.95 10.07 -42.22
C TYR A 97 -16.01 8.88 -41.26
N MET A 98 -15.75 7.66 -41.75
CA MET A 98 -15.73 6.46 -40.92
C MET A 98 -14.62 6.47 -39.87
N VAL A 99 -13.45 7.06 -40.17
CA VAL A 99 -12.39 7.29 -39.16
C VAL A 99 -12.88 8.25 -38.06
N LEU A 100 -13.56 9.35 -38.41
CA LEU A 100 -14.11 10.27 -37.42
C LEU A 100 -15.16 9.60 -36.53
N VAL A 101 -16.05 8.78 -37.10
CA VAL A 101 -17.04 7.99 -36.35
C VAL A 101 -16.37 6.99 -35.41
N ALA A 102 -15.31 6.33 -35.85
CA ALA A 102 -14.55 5.40 -34.99
C ALA A 102 -13.88 6.12 -33.81
N ILE A 103 -13.30 7.30 -34.04
CA ILE A 103 -12.67 8.11 -32.97
C ILE A 103 -13.71 8.61 -31.98
N THR A 104 -14.86 9.13 -32.44
CA THR A 104 -15.92 9.62 -31.54
C THR A 104 -16.52 8.50 -30.71
N LEU A 105 -16.72 7.31 -31.30
CA LEU A 105 -17.16 6.13 -30.59
C LEU A 105 -16.14 5.66 -29.55
N THR A 106 -14.85 5.68 -29.91
CA THR A 106 -13.76 5.32 -29.00
C THR A 106 -13.74 6.25 -27.78
N VAL A 107 -13.78 7.57 -27.99
CA VAL A 107 -13.76 8.56 -26.90
C VAL A 107 -14.98 8.40 -25.99
N ALA A 108 -16.17 8.15 -26.56
CA ALA A 108 -17.39 7.91 -25.78
C ALA A 108 -17.32 6.65 -24.89
N ALA A 109 -16.48 5.68 -25.23
CA ALA A 109 -16.34 4.42 -24.49
C ALA A 109 -15.29 4.47 -23.36
N ILE A 110 -14.47 5.52 -23.27
CA ILE A 110 -13.41 5.61 -22.26
C ILE A 110 -14.02 5.87 -20.87
N PRO A 111 -13.70 5.06 -19.85
CA PRO A 111 -14.27 5.21 -18.51
C PRO A 111 -13.52 6.29 -17.69
N GLU A 112 -13.69 7.56 -18.05
CA GLU A 112 -12.99 8.69 -17.41
C GLU A 112 -13.46 8.96 -15.96
N GLY A 113 -14.68 8.55 -15.60
CA GLY A 113 -15.25 8.79 -14.27
C GLY A 113 -14.71 7.86 -13.17
N ILE A 114 -14.19 6.69 -13.52
CA ILE A 114 -13.82 5.66 -12.53
C ILE A 114 -12.65 6.09 -11.63
N PRO A 115 -11.53 6.62 -12.16
CA PRO A 115 -10.42 7.10 -11.33
C PRO A 115 -10.83 8.22 -10.36
N LEU A 116 -11.76 9.09 -10.79
CA LEU A 116 -12.27 10.19 -9.98
C LEU A 116 -13.09 9.66 -8.79
N CYS A 117 -14.06 8.79 -9.07
CA CYS A 117 -14.90 8.18 -8.03
C CYS A 117 -14.05 7.45 -6.98
N VAL A 118 -13.05 6.67 -7.42
CA VAL A 118 -12.15 5.92 -6.53
C VAL A 118 -11.36 6.86 -5.62
N THR A 119 -10.83 7.96 -6.18
CA THR A 119 -10.08 8.96 -5.40
C THR A 119 -10.97 9.61 -4.32
N ILE A 120 -12.20 9.98 -4.68
CA ILE A 120 -13.17 10.57 -3.73
C ILE A 120 -13.51 9.57 -2.62
N SER A 121 -13.81 8.32 -2.96
CA SER A 121 -14.12 7.27 -1.99
C SER A 121 -12.95 7.01 -1.03
N LEU A 122 -11.73 6.87 -1.54
CA LEU A 122 -10.55 6.66 -0.70
C LEU A 122 -10.22 7.90 0.15
N SER A 123 -10.44 9.11 -0.38
CA SER A 123 -10.26 10.35 0.36
C SER A 123 -11.25 10.47 1.52
N SER A 124 -12.50 10.05 1.33
CA SER A 124 -13.50 9.99 2.41
C SER A 124 -13.05 9.01 3.51
N GLY A 125 -12.59 7.81 3.14
CA GLY A 125 -12.05 6.84 4.10
C GLY A 125 -10.81 7.36 4.85
N CYS A 126 -9.92 8.08 4.15
CA CYS A 126 -8.78 8.74 4.77
C CYS A 126 -9.20 9.79 5.80
N SER A 127 -10.24 10.59 5.52
CA SER A 127 -10.79 11.58 6.45
C SER A 127 -11.31 10.91 7.73
N THR A 128 -12.03 9.79 7.60
CA THR A 128 -12.50 8.99 8.74
C THR A 128 -11.35 8.39 9.56
N MET A 129 -10.27 7.94 8.92
CA MET A 129 -9.09 7.43 9.63
C MET A 129 -8.38 8.54 10.43
N VAL A 130 -8.25 9.73 9.86
CA VAL A 130 -7.61 10.88 10.52
C VAL A 130 -8.40 11.32 11.75
N SER A 131 -9.74 11.30 11.71
CA SER A 131 -10.55 11.62 12.90
C SER A 131 -10.39 10.60 14.04
N GLN A 132 -9.85 9.42 13.75
CA GLN A 132 -9.50 8.37 14.72
C GLN A 132 -8.00 8.36 15.07
N ASN A 133 -7.27 9.45 14.81
CA ASN A 133 -5.83 9.60 15.05
C ASN A 133 -4.92 8.69 14.20
N VAL A 134 -5.39 8.23 13.04
CA VAL A 134 -4.58 7.46 12.08
C VAL A 134 -4.13 8.37 10.94
N LEU A 135 -2.82 8.68 10.90
CA LEU A 135 -2.24 9.49 9.83
C LEU A 135 -1.92 8.64 8.59
N VAL A 136 -2.69 8.84 7.52
CA VAL A 136 -2.49 8.17 6.24
C VAL A 136 -1.60 9.03 5.33
N ARG A 137 -0.38 8.56 5.04
CA ARG A 137 0.58 9.27 4.16
C ARG A 137 0.35 9.03 2.66
N ARG A 138 -0.34 7.94 2.30
CA ARG A 138 -0.65 7.56 0.92
C ARG A 138 -2.10 7.07 0.88
N ILE A 139 -2.95 7.70 0.05
CA ILE A 139 -4.38 7.38 -0.04
C ILE A 139 -4.60 5.90 -0.38
N ALA A 140 -3.75 5.33 -1.23
CA ALA A 140 -3.78 3.91 -1.61
C ALA A 140 -3.55 2.93 -0.44
N ALA A 141 -2.99 3.39 0.69
CA ALA A 141 -2.80 2.55 1.88
C ALA A 141 -4.12 2.18 2.56
N VAL A 142 -5.16 3.02 2.44
CA VAL A 142 -6.50 2.77 2.99
C VAL A 142 -7.07 1.46 2.45
N GLU A 143 -6.92 1.26 1.15
CA GLU A 143 -7.38 0.07 0.44
C GLU A 143 -6.53 -1.16 0.78
N THR A 144 -5.21 -0.98 0.88
CA THR A 144 -4.29 -2.07 1.26
C THR A 144 -4.60 -2.58 2.67
N LEU A 145 -4.93 -1.67 3.60
CA LEU A 145 -5.33 -2.04 4.97
C LEU A 145 -6.67 -2.78 4.97
N GLY A 146 -7.65 -2.32 4.19
CA GLY A 146 -8.97 -2.97 4.09
C GLY A 146 -8.95 -4.35 3.43
N SER A 147 -7.95 -4.63 2.60
CA SER A 147 -7.76 -5.90 1.91
C SER A 147 -6.70 -6.80 2.55
N ALA A 148 -6.10 -6.38 3.67
CA ALA A 148 -5.07 -7.15 4.36
C ALA A 148 -5.66 -8.42 4.99
N SER A 149 -5.08 -9.57 4.66
CA SER A 149 -5.43 -10.86 5.26
C SER A 149 -4.48 -11.30 6.38
N VAL A 150 -3.28 -10.72 6.43
CA VAL A 150 -2.23 -11.05 7.41
C VAL A 150 -1.67 -9.76 7.99
N ILE A 151 -1.60 -9.69 9.32
CA ILE A 151 -1.01 -8.56 10.05
C ILE A 151 0.32 -9.02 10.66
N CYS A 152 1.42 -8.49 10.13
CA CYS A 152 2.74 -8.64 10.74
C CYS A 152 2.96 -7.48 11.71
N SER A 153 2.96 -7.75 13.01
CA SER A 153 3.16 -6.74 14.05
C SER A 153 4.46 -6.97 14.79
N ASP A 154 5.18 -5.90 15.12
CA ASP A 154 6.31 -5.97 16.04
C ASP A 154 5.81 -6.08 17.49
N LYS A 155 6.58 -6.71 18.37
CA LYS A 155 6.21 -6.85 19.78
C LYS A 155 6.50 -5.57 20.55
N THR A 156 7.76 -5.15 20.56
CA THR A 156 8.25 -4.13 21.49
C THR A 156 7.87 -2.74 20.99
N GLY A 157 7.10 -1.99 21.80
CA GLY A 157 6.68 -0.63 21.43
C GLY A 157 5.51 -0.58 20.43
N THR A 158 4.99 -1.72 19.97
CA THR A 158 3.78 -1.82 19.15
C THR A 158 2.69 -2.61 19.87
N LEU A 159 2.91 -3.91 20.15
CA LEU A 159 1.99 -4.70 20.99
C LEU A 159 2.19 -4.43 22.49
N THR A 160 3.40 -4.06 22.89
CA THR A 160 3.74 -3.69 24.26
C THR A 160 4.04 -2.21 24.36
N GLU A 161 3.90 -1.63 25.55
CA GLU A 161 4.21 -0.22 25.82
C GLU A 161 5.72 0.11 25.74
N GLY A 162 6.59 -0.89 25.49
CA GLY A 162 8.04 -0.72 25.53
C GLY A 162 8.59 -0.39 26.92
N LYS A 163 7.79 -0.60 27.97
CA LYS A 163 8.13 -0.32 29.38
C LYS A 163 8.11 -1.62 30.19
N MET A 164 9.13 -1.82 31.02
CA MET A 164 9.17 -2.95 31.95
C MET A 164 8.32 -2.65 33.17
N ARG A 165 7.49 -3.61 33.57
CA ARG A 165 6.54 -3.48 34.68
C ARG A 165 6.54 -4.75 35.52
N ALA A 166 6.40 -4.61 36.84
CA ALA A 166 6.13 -5.72 37.73
C ALA A 166 4.68 -6.20 37.56
N VAL A 167 4.49 -7.49 37.26
CA VAL A 167 3.16 -8.09 37.01
C VAL A 167 2.80 -9.14 38.06
N LYS A 168 3.80 -9.75 38.68
CA LYS A 168 3.63 -10.77 39.72
C LYS A 168 4.68 -10.58 40.80
N MET A 169 4.31 -10.91 42.03
CA MET A 169 5.20 -10.97 43.19
C MET A 169 4.93 -12.26 43.94
N TRP A 170 5.99 -12.87 44.45
CA TRP A 170 5.88 -14.01 45.35
C TRP A 170 6.53 -13.66 46.68
N THR A 171 5.77 -13.79 47.77
CA THR A 171 6.27 -13.54 49.12
C THR A 171 5.47 -14.35 50.13
N ALA A 172 6.11 -14.75 51.24
CA ALA A 172 5.49 -15.54 52.30
C ALA A 172 4.69 -16.77 51.79
N GLY A 173 5.23 -17.48 50.80
CA GLY A 173 4.60 -18.67 50.21
C GLY A 173 3.37 -18.39 49.33
N THR A 174 3.04 -17.13 49.07
CA THR A 174 1.83 -16.72 48.37
C THR A 174 2.16 -15.94 47.10
N ASN A 175 1.41 -16.19 46.03
CA ASN A 175 1.49 -15.40 44.80
C ASN A 175 0.57 -14.17 44.86
N TYR A 176 1.07 -13.07 44.33
CA TYR A 176 0.35 -11.82 44.20
C TYR A 176 0.42 -11.35 42.75
N GLU A 177 -0.68 -10.80 42.27
CA GLU A 177 -0.78 -10.17 40.96
C GLU A 177 -0.77 -8.64 41.13
N ILE A 178 0.04 -7.96 40.31
CA ILE A 178 0.29 -6.52 40.42
C ILE A 178 -0.41 -5.81 39.26
N SER A 179 -1.54 -5.17 39.55
CA SER A 179 -2.31 -4.38 38.59
C SER A 179 -1.86 -2.92 38.53
N GLY A 180 -2.18 -2.21 37.43
CA GLY A 180 -1.74 -0.82 37.14
C GLY A 180 -1.17 -0.63 35.73
N THR A 181 -0.74 0.58 35.38
CA THR A 181 -0.11 0.89 34.07
C THR A 181 1.21 1.64 34.21
N GLY A 182 2.17 1.37 33.32
CA GLY A 182 3.45 2.07 33.29
C GLY A 182 4.26 2.05 34.61
N PHE A 183 4.84 3.21 34.95
CA PHE A 183 5.67 3.46 36.14
C PHE A 183 4.96 4.31 37.20
N ASP A 184 3.65 4.50 37.10
CA ASP A 184 2.89 5.28 38.09
C ASP A 184 2.56 4.40 39.32
N PRO A 185 3.19 4.65 40.48
CA PRO A 185 3.00 3.85 41.69
C PRO A 185 1.62 4.04 42.33
N MET A 186 0.87 5.08 41.93
CA MET A 186 -0.49 5.33 42.41
C MET A 186 -1.54 4.60 41.57
N SER A 187 -1.14 4.06 40.42
CA SER A 187 -2.02 3.31 39.53
C SER A 187 -1.97 1.81 39.85
N GLY A 188 -3.09 1.27 40.35
CA GLY A 188 -3.30 -0.16 40.52
C GLY A 188 -3.25 -0.69 41.95
N SER A 189 -3.26 -2.02 42.07
CA SER A 189 -3.41 -2.74 43.33
C SER A 189 -2.65 -4.07 43.31
N ILE A 190 -2.27 -4.52 44.50
CA ILE A 190 -1.66 -5.83 44.70
C ILE A 190 -2.75 -6.76 45.19
N LEU A 191 -3.15 -7.70 44.34
CA LEU A 191 -4.18 -8.68 44.65
C LEU A 191 -3.52 -10.00 45.02
N ARG A 192 -3.96 -10.61 46.11
CA ARG A 192 -3.56 -11.98 46.44
C ARG A 192 -4.19 -12.91 45.41
N THR A 193 -3.39 -13.72 44.75
CA THR A 193 -3.92 -14.78 43.88
C THR A 193 -4.39 -15.90 44.80
N GLU A 194 -5.69 -15.98 45.09
CA GLU A 194 -6.26 -17.16 45.73
C GLU A 194 -6.12 -18.33 44.73
N GLY A 195 -5.48 -19.41 45.19
CA GLY A 195 -5.35 -20.64 44.43
C GLY A 195 -6.60 -21.49 44.55
#